data_AF-X1EQI5-F1
#
_entry.id   AF-X1EQI5-F1
#
_cell.length_a   1.000
_cell.length_b   1.000
_cell.length_c   1.000
_cell.angle_alpha   90.00
_cell.angle_beta   90.00
_cell.angle_gamma   90.00
#
_symmetry.space_group_name_H-M   'P 1'
#
loop_
_entity.id
_entity.type
_entity.pdbx_description
1 polymer ?
#
loop_
_entity_poly.entity_id
_entity_poly.type
_entity_poly.pdbx_seq_one_letter_code
_entity_poly.pdbx_strand_id
1 'polypeptide(L)'
;MIFLETEGSAYERGKIHGEALKKHIPRMMFEKITRHFGFTSYDLFAKDILDNTNFLSTAKKWTPDLIDEIQGIADGAKFDFNSIFVRQLIEEMGWYWILRASTENLQKLKDEFKTTTSQQCTALGVFDQTQDYPIIAQNADNSIGWVGVETLIHAKDPESSMEWYHIGYPGLIGIYGMNNCSVGACLNAMSPSLKKNLNGLGALFVSRLILNQKSLKDAVDIIQKLPHASGVNFLIGDGTGVVDYECSPNQVKQFLPYQGSTRVYHTNHPIENTDLDDEYLALLNKINFYGDYGFENWRVDTKTRLDYLKHNLQENSRSITV
;
A
#
# COMPACT_ATOMS: atom_id res chain seq x y z
N MET A 1 -17.82 -2.18 -7.31
CA MET A 1 -17.48 -1.53 -6.03
C MET A 1 -18.57 -1.77 -5.00
N ILE A 2 -18.18 -2.26 -3.83
CA ILE A 2 -19.00 -2.48 -2.64
C ILE A 2 -18.90 -1.23 -1.76
N PHE A 3 -20.01 -0.77 -1.20
CA PHE A 3 -20.03 0.28 -0.19
C PHE A 3 -20.42 -0.31 1.17
N LEU A 4 -19.71 0.08 2.23
CA LEU A 4 -20.01 -0.35 3.59
C LEU A 4 -19.83 0.83 4.56
N GLU A 5 -20.77 0.97 5.48
CA GLU A 5 -20.63 1.88 6.62
C GLU A 5 -20.29 1.07 7.88
N THR A 6 -19.35 1.57 8.68
CA THR A 6 -18.93 0.97 9.95
C THR A 6 -18.86 2.06 11.01
N GLU A 7 -19.35 1.77 12.22
CA GLU A 7 -19.35 2.71 13.34
C GLU A 7 -19.07 1.96 14.64
N GLY A 8 -18.37 2.62 15.56
CA GLY A 8 -18.06 2.10 16.89
C GLY A 8 -16.56 2.09 17.18
N SER A 9 -16.18 1.36 18.22
CA SER A 9 -14.78 1.07 18.54
C SER A 9 -14.07 0.37 17.37
N ALA A 10 -12.74 0.35 17.40
CA ALA A 10 -11.95 -0.30 16.34
C ALA A 10 -12.37 -1.76 16.11
N TYR A 11 -12.52 -2.54 17.18
CA TYR A 11 -13.03 -3.91 17.12
C TYR A 11 -14.44 -4.01 16.51
N GLU A 12 -15.38 -3.14 16.92
CA GLU A 12 -16.75 -3.17 16.41
C GLU A 12 -16.82 -2.86 14.91
N ARG A 13 -16.08 -1.83 14.46
CA ARG A 13 -15.97 -1.51 13.02
C ARG A 13 -15.40 -2.69 12.23
N GLY A 14 -14.35 -3.31 12.77
CA GLY A 14 -13.76 -4.51 12.20
C GLY A 14 -14.76 -5.65 12.10
N LYS A 15 -15.55 -5.89 13.16
CA LYS A 15 -16.56 -6.94 13.20
C LYS A 15 -17.66 -6.73 12.16
N ILE A 16 -18.16 -5.51 12.01
CA ILE A 16 -19.13 -5.14 10.96
C ILE A 16 -18.55 -5.45 9.57
N HIS A 17 -17.30 -5.05 9.31
CA HIS A 17 -16.59 -5.36 8.08
C HIS A 17 -16.53 -6.88 7.84
N GLY A 18 -16.00 -7.63 8.80
CA GLY A 18 -15.87 -9.08 8.70
C GLY A 18 -17.20 -9.77 8.41
N GLU A 19 -18.26 -9.45 9.14
CA GLU A 19 -19.59 -10.04 8.98
C GLU A 19 -20.20 -9.76 7.61
N ALA A 20 -20.10 -8.50 7.16
CA ALA A 20 -20.65 -8.05 5.88
C ALA A 20 -19.91 -8.67 4.69
N LEU A 21 -18.58 -8.73 4.74
CA LEU A 21 -17.76 -9.04 3.57
C LEU A 21 -17.13 -10.43 3.57
N LYS A 22 -17.42 -11.30 4.56
CA LYS A 22 -16.84 -12.65 4.68
C LYS A 22 -16.85 -13.49 3.40
N LYS A 23 -17.89 -13.36 2.57
CA LYS A 23 -18.04 -14.12 1.31
C LYS A 23 -17.11 -13.61 0.21
N HIS A 24 -16.64 -12.37 0.32
CA HIS A 24 -15.76 -11.72 -0.63
C HIS A 24 -14.30 -11.70 -0.19
N ILE A 25 -13.98 -12.11 1.04
CA ILE A 25 -12.59 -12.31 1.48
C ILE A 25 -12.02 -13.50 0.69
N PRO A 26 -11.00 -13.31 -0.16
CA PRO A 26 -10.66 -14.24 -1.23
C PRO A 26 -9.78 -15.41 -0.74
N ARG A 27 -10.33 -16.25 0.15
CA ARG A 27 -9.65 -17.42 0.73
C ARG A 27 -9.00 -18.31 -0.33
N MET A 28 -9.73 -18.63 -1.39
CA MET A 28 -9.27 -19.53 -2.46
C MET A 28 -8.16 -18.94 -3.33
N MET A 29 -8.12 -17.62 -3.51
CA MET A 29 -7.07 -16.96 -4.28
C MET A 29 -5.74 -17.09 -3.56
N PHE A 30 -5.74 -16.79 -2.27
CA PHE A 30 -4.55 -16.93 -1.44
C PHE A 30 -4.13 -18.39 -1.30
N GLU A 31 -5.04 -19.34 -1.09
CA GLU A 31 -4.67 -20.76 -1.01
C GLU A 31 -4.05 -21.30 -2.31
N LYS A 32 -4.50 -20.84 -3.48
CA LYS A 32 -3.86 -21.19 -4.75
C LYS A 32 -2.45 -20.61 -4.81
N ILE A 33 -2.31 -19.32 -4.52
CA ILE A 33 -1.04 -18.62 -4.51
C ILE A 33 -0.05 -19.29 -3.51
N THR A 34 -0.48 -19.60 -2.29
CA THR A 34 0.38 -20.24 -1.27
C THR A 34 0.80 -21.66 -1.60
N ARG A 35 -0.05 -22.44 -2.29
CA ARG A 35 0.31 -23.79 -2.75
C ARG A 35 1.46 -23.76 -3.76
N HIS A 36 1.51 -22.78 -4.64
CA HIS A 36 2.63 -22.59 -5.57
C HIS A 36 3.92 -22.17 -4.86
N PHE A 37 3.82 -21.70 -3.61
CA PHE A 37 4.93 -21.26 -2.79
C PHE A 37 5.49 -22.36 -1.87
N GLY A 38 5.04 -23.60 -2.04
CA GLY A 38 5.46 -24.73 -1.22
C GLY A 38 4.75 -24.82 0.14
N PHE A 39 3.80 -23.92 0.42
CA PHE A 39 2.96 -23.99 1.60
C PHE A 39 1.69 -24.76 1.27
N THR A 40 1.35 -25.75 2.09
CA THR A 40 0.14 -26.56 1.86
C THR A 40 -1.15 -25.81 2.21
N SER A 41 -1.06 -24.65 2.90
CA SER A 41 -2.19 -23.77 3.22
C SER A 41 -1.78 -22.32 3.42
N TYR A 42 -2.75 -21.41 3.35
CA TYR A 42 -2.55 -19.99 3.67
C TYR A 42 -2.17 -19.78 5.15
N ASP A 43 -2.72 -20.58 6.04
CA ASP A 43 -2.43 -20.47 7.49
C ASP A 43 -0.95 -20.80 7.79
N LEU A 44 -0.35 -21.76 7.08
CA LEU A 44 1.09 -22.05 7.22
C LEU A 44 1.96 -20.93 6.68
N PHE A 45 1.56 -20.28 5.60
CA PHE A 45 2.26 -19.10 5.08
C PHE A 45 2.15 -17.92 6.06
N ALA A 46 0.95 -17.69 6.61
CA ALA A 46 0.74 -16.67 7.62
C ALA A 46 1.59 -16.94 8.86
N LYS A 47 1.67 -18.20 9.29
CA LYS A 47 2.57 -18.62 10.37
C LYS A 47 4.04 -18.35 10.06
N ASP A 48 4.52 -18.68 8.86
CA ASP A 48 5.91 -18.44 8.46
C ASP A 48 6.27 -16.94 8.52
N ILE A 49 5.42 -16.07 7.97
CA ILE A 49 5.61 -14.62 8.08
C ILE A 49 5.72 -14.20 9.54
N LEU A 50 4.78 -14.64 10.38
CA LEU A 50 4.74 -14.22 11.78
C LEU A 50 5.90 -14.77 12.62
N ASP A 51 6.39 -15.97 12.30
CA ASP A 51 7.53 -16.58 13.00
C ASP A 51 8.87 -15.93 12.62
N ASN A 52 8.99 -15.38 11.40
CA ASN A 52 10.26 -14.89 10.85
C ASN A 52 10.31 -13.36 10.69
N THR A 53 9.31 -12.63 11.18
CA THR A 53 9.23 -11.17 11.12
C THR A 53 8.72 -10.58 12.44
N ASN A 54 8.92 -9.28 12.61
CA ASN A 54 8.36 -8.51 13.74
C ASN A 54 7.17 -7.64 13.30
N PHE A 55 6.52 -7.95 12.18
CA PHE A 55 5.40 -7.12 11.69
C PHE A 55 4.27 -6.99 12.71
N LEU A 56 3.86 -8.08 13.36
CA LEU A 56 2.80 -8.05 14.37
C LEU A 56 3.21 -7.30 15.64
N SER A 57 4.43 -7.49 16.12
CA SER A 57 4.93 -6.80 17.31
C SER A 57 5.09 -5.29 17.05
N THR A 58 5.58 -4.92 15.87
CA THR A 58 5.68 -3.52 15.44
C THR A 58 4.30 -2.89 15.25
N ALA A 59 3.33 -3.58 14.63
CA ALA A 59 1.96 -3.09 14.50
C ALA A 59 1.26 -2.94 15.85
N LYS A 60 1.42 -3.88 16.78
CA LYS A 60 0.91 -3.73 18.17
C LYS A 60 1.48 -2.52 18.89
N LYS A 61 2.76 -2.20 18.64
CA LYS A 61 3.43 -1.04 19.25
C LYS A 61 2.92 0.29 18.71
N TRP A 62 2.76 0.40 17.39
CA TRP A 62 2.48 1.67 16.72
C TRP A 62 1.00 1.92 16.43
N THR A 63 0.21 0.86 16.30
CA THR A 63 -1.18 0.91 15.88
C THR A 63 -2.05 -0.11 16.64
N PRO A 64 -2.10 -0.07 17.99
CA PRO A 64 -2.86 -1.04 18.78
C PRO A 64 -4.34 -1.09 18.36
N ASP A 65 -4.97 0.06 18.12
CA ASP A 65 -6.38 0.11 17.70
C ASP A 65 -6.62 -0.61 16.36
N LEU A 66 -5.66 -0.55 15.42
CA LEU A 66 -5.79 -1.28 14.15
C LEU A 66 -5.65 -2.79 14.35
N ILE A 67 -4.96 -3.25 15.41
CA ILE A 67 -4.94 -4.67 15.77
C ILE A 67 -6.31 -5.11 16.27
N ASP A 68 -7.00 -4.28 17.05
CA ASP A 68 -8.36 -4.55 17.50
C ASP A 68 -9.35 -4.58 16.32
N GLU A 69 -9.20 -3.65 15.36
CA GLU A 69 -9.98 -3.67 14.11
C GLU A 69 -9.76 -4.95 13.30
N ILE A 70 -8.51 -5.39 13.15
CA ILE A 70 -8.16 -6.66 12.49
C ILE A 70 -8.77 -7.86 13.23
N GLN A 71 -8.76 -7.86 14.57
CA GLN A 71 -9.40 -8.89 15.37
C GLN A 71 -10.91 -8.92 15.14
N GLY A 72 -11.54 -7.75 15.08
CA GLY A 72 -12.95 -7.63 14.70
C GLY A 72 -13.23 -8.24 13.34
N ILE A 73 -12.43 -7.91 12.31
CA ILE A 73 -12.57 -8.47 10.96
C ILE A 73 -12.47 -9.99 11.00
N ALA A 74 -11.49 -10.54 11.72
CA ALA A 74 -11.30 -11.97 11.87
C ALA A 74 -12.52 -12.66 12.50
N ASP A 75 -13.01 -12.13 13.63
CA ASP A 75 -14.15 -12.69 14.36
C ASP A 75 -15.44 -12.61 13.53
N GLY A 76 -15.70 -11.46 12.92
CA GLY A 76 -16.90 -11.24 12.08
C GLY A 76 -16.90 -12.12 10.83
N ALA A 77 -15.73 -12.28 10.20
CA ALA A 77 -15.58 -13.13 9.03
C ALA A 77 -15.48 -14.62 9.36
N LYS A 78 -15.24 -14.97 10.64
CA LYS A 78 -14.92 -16.32 11.11
C LYS A 78 -13.63 -16.88 10.48
N PHE A 79 -12.60 -16.04 10.43
CA PHE A 79 -11.25 -16.39 10.02
C PHE A 79 -10.30 -16.40 11.21
N ASP A 80 -9.18 -17.09 11.07
CA ASP A 80 -8.07 -16.97 12.02
C ASP A 80 -7.48 -15.55 11.98
N PHE A 81 -7.15 -15.02 13.16
CA PHE A 81 -6.56 -13.69 13.29
C PHE A 81 -5.29 -13.54 12.46
N ASN A 82 -4.38 -14.52 12.48
CA ASN A 82 -3.11 -14.42 11.77
C ASN A 82 -3.32 -14.32 10.26
N SER A 83 -4.31 -15.04 9.74
CA SER A 83 -4.68 -15.01 8.33
C SER A 83 -5.21 -13.62 7.92
N ILE A 84 -6.02 -12.96 8.75
CA ILE A 84 -6.46 -11.58 8.47
C ILE A 84 -5.35 -10.57 8.72
N PHE A 85 -4.53 -10.73 9.76
CA PHE A 85 -3.41 -9.85 10.04
C PHE A 85 -2.40 -9.87 8.89
N VAL A 86 -1.98 -11.07 8.49
CA VAL A 86 -1.02 -11.24 7.38
C VAL A 86 -1.62 -10.64 6.13
N ARG A 87 -2.92 -10.79 5.87
CA ARG A 87 -3.60 -10.11 4.76
C ARG A 87 -3.36 -8.59 4.72
N GLN A 88 -3.13 -7.89 5.84
CA GLN A 88 -2.81 -6.45 5.83
C GLN A 88 -1.44 -6.14 5.23
N LEU A 89 -0.58 -7.15 5.12
CA LEU A 89 0.77 -7.08 4.61
C LEU A 89 0.81 -7.30 3.09
N ILE A 90 -0.24 -6.97 2.33
CA ILE A 90 -0.29 -7.24 0.88
C ILE A 90 0.90 -6.63 0.11
N GLU A 91 1.40 -5.48 0.57
CA GLU A 91 2.58 -4.83 -0.01
C GLU A 91 3.88 -5.55 0.37
N GLU A 92 3.92 -6.14 1.57
CA GLU A 92 5.08 -6.84 2.11
C GLU A 92 5.19 -8.30 1.63
N MET A 93 4.05 -8.99 1.49
CA MET A 93 3.98 -10.42 1.19
C MET A 93 4.77 -10.79 -0.05
N GLY A 94 4.63 -9.99 -1.12
CA GLY A 94 5.23 -10.30 -2.42
C GLY A 94 6.75 -10.36 -2.34
N TRP A 95 7.37 -9.38 -1.70
CA TRP A 95 8.82 -9.37 -1.55
C TRP A 95 9.32 -10.28 -0.43
N TYR A 96 8.57 -10.42 0.67
CA TYR A 96 8.92 -11.33 1.76
C TYR A 96 9.03 -12.76 1.23
N TRP A 97 8.07 -13.14 0.40
CA TRP A 97 8.05 -14.46 -0.22
C TRP A 97 9.31 -14.73 -1.06
N ILE A 98 9.75 -13.77 -1.88
CA ILE A 98 10.96 -13.89 -2.70
C ILE A 98 12.21 -14.07 -1.83
N LEU A 99 12.28 -13.41 -0.67
CA LEU A 99 13.37 -13.61 0.29
C LEU A 99 13.38 -15.04 0.88
N ARG A 100 12.21 -15.68 1.01
CA ARG A 100 12.07 -17.01 1.66
C ARG A 100 12.15 -18.18 0.68
N ALA A 101 11.81 -17.97 -0.58
CA ALA A 101 11.71 -19.06 -1.55
C ALA A 101 13.08 -19.69 -1.82
N SER A 102 13.16 -21.02 -1.72
CA SER A 102 14.35 -21.77 -2.13
C SER A 102 14.55 -21.67 -3.64
N THR A 103 15.79 -21.70 -4.09
CA THR A 103 16.14 -21.64 -5.53
C THR A 103 15.45 -22.71 -6.38
N GLU A 104 15.06 -23.85 -5.81
CA GLU A 104 14.32 -24.91 -6.51
C GLU A 104 12.82 -24.61 -6.69
N ASN A 105 12.19 -23.97 -5.71
CA ASN A 105 10.79 -23.56 -5.83
C ASN A 105 10.64 -22.40 -6.83
N LEU A 106 11.63 -21.50 -6.88
CA LEU A 106 11.67 -20.30 -7.75
C LEU A 106 11.60 -20.60 -9.25
N GLN A 107 12.21 -21.69 -9.72
CA GLN A 107 12.20 -22.07 -11.14
C GLN A 107 10.80 -22.50 -11.64
N LYS A 108 9.95 -23.05 -10.77
CA LYS A 108 8.58 -23.50 -11.12
C LYS A 108 7.59 -22.35 -11.31
N LEU A 109 7.95 -21.13 -10.93
CA LEU A 109 7.04 -19.96 -10.93
C LEU A 109 7.10 -19.13 -12.21
N LYS A 110 8.00 -19.47 -13.15
CA LYS A 110 8.23 -18.73 -14.40
C LYS A 110 6.98 -18.59 -15.27
N ASP A 111 6.04 -19.52 -15.18
CA ASP A 111 4.90 -19.58 -16.09
C ASP A 111 3.66 -18.83 -15.59
N GLU A 112 3.48 -18.65 -14.27
CA GLU A 112 2.25 -18.03 -13.71
C GLU A 112 2.44 -16.55 -13.30
N PHE A 113 3.66 -16.13 -12.96
CA PHE A 113 3.95 -14.75 -12.53
C PHE A 113 3.97 -13.73 -13.68
N LYS A 114 3.96 -14.18 -14.94
CA LYS A 114 3.83 -13.32 -16.13
C LYS A 114 2.54 -12.46 -16.13
N THR A 115 1.59 -12.74 -15.23
CA THR A 115 0.24 -12.15 -15.29
C THR A 115 -0.24 -11.47 -14.00
N THR A 116 0.48 -11.51 -12.87
CA THR A 116 -0.18 -11.28 -11.55
C THR A 116 0.36 -10.21 -10.61
N THR A 117 1.52 -9.55 -10.82
CA THR A 117 2.10 -8.74 -9.73
C THR A 117 2.81 -7.44 -10.08
N SER A 118 2.42 -6.71 -11.13
CA SER A 118 2.83 -5.31 -11.24
C SER A 118 1.69 -4.43 -10.72
N GLN A 119 1.72 -4.11 -9.43
CA GLN A 119 0.99 -2.92 -8.97
C GLN A 119 1.63 -1.71 -9.63
N GLN A 120 0.82 -0.95 -10.34
CA GLN A 120 1.31 0.02 -11.31
C GLN A 120 0.60 1.36 -11.11
N CYS A 121 0.55 1.85 -9.86
CA CYS A 121 -0.19 3.05 -9.52
C CYS A 121 0.38 4.34 -10.13
N THR A 122 -0.47 5.35 -10.31
CA THR A 122 -0.08 6.71 -10.67
C THR A 122 -0.83 7.68 -9.79
N ALA A 123 -0.12 8.59 -9.11
CA ALA A 123 -0.68 9.59 -8.23
C ALA A 123 -0.33 11.00 -8.72
N LEU A 124 -1.24 11.95 -8.51
CA LEU A 124 -1.13 13.36 -8.89
C LEU A 124 -1.60 14.25 -7.75
N GLY A 125 -0.94 15.40 -7.60
CA GLY A 125 -1.30 16.43 -6.64
C GLY A 125 -1.18 17.83 -7.24
N VAL A 126 -2.16 18.69 -6.98
CA VAL A 126 -2.17 20.10 -7.41
C VAL A 126 -2.57 20.97 -6.22
N PHE A 127 -1.81 22.02 -5.95
CA PHE A 127 -2.00 22.93 -4.81
C PHE A 127 -1.63 24.37 -5.17
N ASP A 128 -1.93 24.78 -6.41
CA ASP A 128 -1.72 26.16 -6.84
C ASP A 128 -2.80 27.12 -6.32
N GLN A 129 -2.49 28.42 -6.31
CA GLN A 129 -3.42 29.46 -5.83
C GLN A 129 -4.60 29.72 -6.78
N THR A 130 -4.66 29.06 -7.94
CA THR A 130 -5.77 29.21 -8.90
C THR A 130 -6.88 28.20 -8.69
N GLN A 131 -6.63 27.15 -7.90
CA GLN A 131 -7.66 26.24 -7.42
C GLN A 131 -8.26 26.77 -6.12
N ASP A 132 -9.57 26.55 -5.92
CA ASP A 132 -10.21 26.86 -4.64
C ASP A 132 -9.69 25.96 -3.51
N TYR A 133 -9.22 24.75 -3.86
CA TYR A 133 -8.73 23.75 -2.90
C TYR A 133 -7.63 22.86 -3.51
N PRO A 134 -6.68 22.36 -2.69
CA PRO A 134 -5.75 21.33 -3.14
C PRO A 134 -6.46 20.04 -3.59
N ILE A 135 -5.92 19.40 -4.62
CA ILE A 135 -6.47 18.18 -5.21
C ILE A 135 -5.40 17.10 -5.18
N ILE A 136 -5.78 15.91 -4.73
CA ILE A 136 -4.99 14.69 -4.88
C ILE A 136 -5.82 13.66 -5.66
N ALA A 137 -5.17 12.85 -6.49
CA ALA A 137 -5.82 11.84 -7.29
C ALA A 137 -4.89 10.65 -7.52
N GLN A 138 -5.47 9.46 -7.70
CA GLN A 138 -4.72 8.25 -7.99
C GLN A 138 -5.48 7.28 -8.89
N ASN A 139 -4.76 6.72 -9.85
CA ASN A 139 -5.12 5.46 -10.49
C ASN A 139 -4.39 4.32 -9.77
N ALA A 140 -5.15 3.31 -9.32
CA ALA A 140 -4.63 2.14 -8.63
C ALA A 140 -4.72 0.91 -9.54
N ASP A 141 -3.62 0.60 -10.21
CA ASP A 141 -3.56 -0.51 -11.17
C ASP A 141 -3.23 -1.79 -10.41
N ASN A 142 -4.26 -2.59 -10.13
CA ASN A 142 -4.19 -3.86 -9.41
C ASN A 142 -4.52 -5.04 -10.33
N SER A 143 -4.16 -6.27 -9.92
CA SER A 143 -4.41 -7.46 -10.74
C SER A 143 -5.91 -7.73 -10.97
N ILE A 144 -6.24 -8.39 -12.09
CA ILE A 144 -7.64 -8.60 -12.52
C ILE A 144 -8.49 -9.37 -11.50
N GLY A 145 -7.87 -10.16 -10.61
CA GLY A 145 -8.56 -10.88 -9.54
C GLY A 145 -9.24 -10.00 -8.50
N TRP A 146 -8.94 -8.69 -8.51
CA TRP A 146 -9.52 -7.70 -7.62
C TRP A 146 -10.72 -6.96 -8.23
N VAL A 147 -10.99 -7.13 -9.53
CA VAL A 147 -12.07 -6.44 -10.23
C VAL A 147 -13.42 -6.88 -9.68
N GLY A 148 -14.25 -5.89 -9.32
CA GLY A 148 -15.62 -6.11 -8.85
C GLY A 148 -15.76 -6.33 -7.35
N VAL A 149 -14.65 -6.46 -6.61
CA VAL A 149 -14.64 -6.55 -5.14
C VAL A 149 -14.00 -5.33 -4.47
N GLU A 150 -13.69 -4.28 -5.21
CA GLU A 150 -13.21 -3.01 -4.64
C GLU A 150 -14.23 -2.52 -3.61
N THR A 151 -13.78 -2.14 -2.43
CA THR A 151 -14.65 -1.76 -1.32
C THR A 151 -14.33 -0.34 -0.89
N LEU A 152 -15.36 0.51 -0.87
CA LEU A 152 -15.34 1.82 -0.22
C LEU A 152 -15.99 1.67 1.16
N ILE A 153 -15.24 1.97 2.21
CA ILE A 153 -15.73 1.94 3.59
C ILE A 153 -15.80 3.35 4.13
N HIS A 154 -16.99 3.74 4.60
CA HIS A 154 -17.19 4.88 5.49
C HIS A 154 -17.07 4.38 6.92
N ALA A 155 -16.05 4.80 7.63
CA ALA A 155 -15.83 4.41 9.02
C ALA A 155 -15.97 5.63 9.93
N LYS A 156 -16.65 5.42 11.05
CA LYS A 156 -16.95 6.45 12.06
C LYS A 156 -16.46 5.99 13.42
N ASP A 157 -15.62 6.80 14.03
CA ASP A 157 -15.18 6.62 15.41
C ASP A 157 -15.90 7.63 16.32
N PRO A 158 -16.90 7.20 17.10
CA PRO A 158 -17.68 8.10 17.94
C PRO A 158 -16.86 8.71 19.09
N GLU A 159 -15.76 8.07 19.54
CA GLU A 159 -14.95 8.58 20.65
C GLU A 159 -14.08 9.75 20.21
N SER A 160 -13.44 9.65 19.04
CA SER A 160 -12.59 10.73 18.50
C SER A 160 -13.35 11.72 17.62
N SER A 161 -14.60 11.40 17.26
CA SER A 161 -15.40 12.09 16.24
C SER A 161 -14.74 12.11 14.85
N MET A 162 -13.77 11.23 14.62
CA MET A 162 -13.14 11.07 13.31
C MET A 162 -14.04 10.22 12.41
N GLU A 163 -14.18 10.66 11.18
CA GLU A 163 -14.81 9.89 10.12
C GLU A 163 -13.89 9.86 8.91
N TRP A 164 -13.82 8.73 8.22
CA TRP A 164 -13.02 8.62 7.01
C TRP A 164 -13.64 7.68 6.00
N TYR A 165 -13.36 7.99 4.74
CA TYR A 165 -13.54 7.08 3.62
C TYR A 165 -12.20 6.44 3.31
N HIS A 166 -12.19 5.12 3.15
CA HIS A 166 -11.04 4.44 2.59
C HIS A 166 -11.46 3.41 1.55
N ILE A 167 -10.60 3.25 0.55
CA ILE A 167 -10.73 2.26 -0.50
C ILE A 167 -9.75 1.13 -0.21
N GLY A 168 -10.23 -0.09 -0.39
CA GLY A 168 -9.44 -1.30 -0.30
C GLY A 168 -10.19 -2.50 -0.83
N TYR A 169 -9.95 -3.65 -0.21
CA TYR A 169 -10.55 -4.92 -0.57
C TYR A 169 -11.09 -5.61 0.67
N PRO A 170 -12.06 -6.53 0.54
CA PRO A 170 -12.65 -7.28 1.65
C PRO A 170 -11.60 -7.89 2.57
N GLY A 171 -11.65 -7.50 3.84
CA GLY A 171 -10.71 -7.90 4.89
C GLY A 171 -9.46 -7.01 5.01
N LEU A 172 -9.33 -5.92 4.25
CA LEU A 172 -8.26 -4.92 4.45
C LEU A 172 -8.74 -3.72 5.25
N ILE A 173 -7.89 -3.21 6.13
CA ILE A 173 -8.18 -2.01 6.92
C ILE A 173 -8.18 -0.70 6.09
N GLY A 174 -7.79 -0.76 4.82
CA GLY A 174 -7.76 0.36 3.87
C GLY A 174 -6.38 0.65 3.29
N ILE A 175 -6.35 1.18 2.06
CA ILE A 175 -5.10 1.46 1.32
C ILE A 175 -4.97 2.95 1.00
N TYR A 176 -6.05 3.57 0.49
CA TYR A 176 -6.10 4.99 0.10
C TYR A 176 -7.38 5.60 0.66
N GLY A 177 -7.47 6.92 0.80
CA GLY A 177 -8.70 7.54 1.33
C GLY A 177 -8.60 8.99 1.72
N MET A 178 -9.60 9.45 2.48
CA MET A 178 -9.64 10.78 3.10
C MET A 178 -10.50 10.82 4.36
N ASN A 179 -10.34 11.83 5.20
CA ASN A 179 -11.08 12.00 6.45
C ASN A 179 -11.83 13.34 6.56
N ASN A 180 -12.64 13.46 7.61
CA ASN A 180 -13.44 14.65 7.93
C ASN A 180 -12.61 15.86 8.45
N CYS A 181 -11.28 15.73 8.53
CA CYS A 181 -10.35 16.83 8.78
C CYS A 181 -9.62 17.26 7.49
N SER A 182 -10.15 16.90 6.32
CA SER A 182 -9.61 17.18 4.99
C SER A 182 -8.29 16.47 4.66
N VAL A 183 -7.78 15.57 5.50
CA VAL A 183 -6.56 14.82 5.17
C VAL A 183 -6.90 13.68 4.21
N GLY A 184 -6.21 13.62 3.08
CA GLY A 184 -6.29 12.53 2.11
C GLY A 184 -4.92 11.93 1.79
N ALA A 185 -4.90 10.67 1.39
CA ALA A 185 -3.67 9.95 1.05
C ALA A 185 -3.83 8.99 -0.12
N CYS A 186 -2.84 8.98 -1.00
CA CYS A 186 -2.59 7.99 -2.04
C CYS A 186 -1.32 7.19 -1.69
N LEU A 187 -1.18 5.99 -2.27
CA LEU A 187 -0.05 5.11 -2.00
C LEU A 187 0.43 4.40 -3.27
N ASN A 188 1.71 4.57 -3.62
CA ASN A 188 2.32 3.81 -4.71
C ASN A 188 3.43 2.90 -4.19
N ALA A 189 3.36 1.61 -4.49
CA ALA A 189 4.42 0.66 -4.17
C ALA A 189 5.72 0.97 -4.93
N MET A 190 6.88 0.82 -4.29
CA MET A 190 8.19 1.01 -4.94
C MET A 190 9.04 -0.27 -4.99
N SER A 191 8.52 -1.39 -4.48
CA SER A 191 9.13 -2.71 -4.64
C SER A 191 9.30 -3.05 -6.13
N PRO A 192 10.40 -3.71 -6.54
CA PRO A 192 11.54 -4.18 -5.73
C PRO A 192 12.63 -3.15 -5.37
N SER A 193 12.56 -1.89 -5.84
CA SER A 193 13.73 -0.99 -5.89
C SER A 193 14.33 -0.61 -4.55
N LEU A 194 13.49 -0.34 -3.55
CA LEU A 194 13.94 0.17 -2.26
C LEU A 194 14.05 -0.95 -1.22
N LYS A 195 14.89 -0.76 -0.21
CA LYS A 195 15.11 -1.74 0.85
C LYS A 195 13.84 -2.12 1.59
N LYS A 196 13.90 -3.30 2.20
CA LYS A 196 12.82 -3.89 2.98
C LYS A 196 13.28 -4.15 4.40
N ASN A 197 12.37 -4.09 5.36
CA ASN A 197 12.66 -4.30 6.77
C ASN A 197 11.63 -5.24 7.41
N LEU A 198 12.07 -6.45 7.75
CA LEU A 198 11.26 -7.47 8.42
C LEU A 198 10.79 -7.06 9.83
N ASN A 199 11.26 -5.93 10.35
CA ASN A 199 10.87 -5.36 11.63
C ASN A 199 10.07 -4.06 11.50
N GLY A 200 9.77 -3.62 10.28
CA GLY A 200 9.04 -2.39 10.03
C GLY A 200 7.53 -2.50 10.25
N LEU A 201 6.85 -1.38 10.13
CA LEU A 201 5.39 -1.26 10.08
C LEU A 201 4.96 -1.38 8.62
N GLY A 202 3.99 -2.25 8.36
CA GLY A 202 3.48 -2.50 7.01
C GLY A 202 2.80 -1.27 6.39
N ALA A 203 2.87 -1.14 5.07
CA ALA A 203 2.46 0.07 4.35
C ALA A 203 1.00 0.48 4.60
N LEU A 204 0.07 -0.49 4.72
CA LEU A 204 -1.35 -0.22 4.98
C LEU A 204 -1.58 0.37 6.37
N PHE A 205 -0.80 -0.07 7.37
CA PHE A 205 -0.87 0.52 8.72
C PHE A 205 -0.41 1.98 8.70
N VAL A 206 0.64 2.30 7.94
CA VAL A 206 1.10 3.68 7.76
C VAL A 206 0.03 4.52 7.06
N SER A 207 -0.59 4.01 5.99
CA SER A 207 -1.70 4.70 5.31
C SER A 207 -2.85 5.00 6.27
N ARG A 208 -3.25 4.03 7.09
CA ARG A 208 -4.31 4.22 8.07
C ARG A 208 -3.93 5.17 9.20
N LEU A 209 -2.67 5.22 9.61
CA LEU A 209 -2.18 6.26 10.51
C LEU A 209 -2.29 7.65 9.90
N ILE A 210 -1.94 7.83 8.62
CA ILE A 210 -2.09 9.11 7.90
C ILE A 210 -3.57 9.53 7.88
N LEU A 211 -4.46 8.63 7.51
CA LEU A 211 -5.91 8.89 7.45
C LEU A 211 -6.54 9.14 8.84
N ASN A 212 -5.83 8.86 9.94
CA ASN A 212 -6.28 9.17 11.29
C ASN A 212 -5.70 10.49 11.83
N GLN A 213 -4.97 11.26 11.02
CA GLN A 213 -4.45 12.57 11.42
C GLN A 213 -5.42 13.71 11.11
N LYS A 214 -5.31 14.82 11.86
CA LYS A 214 -6.19 15.99 11.71
C LYS A 214 -5.60 17.10 10.83
N SER A 215 -4.34 16.94 10.40
CA SER A 215 -3.66 17.90 9.54
C SER A 215 -2.56 17.24 8.71
N LEU A 216 -2.21 17.87 7.60
CA LEU A 216 -1.06 17.47 6.77
C LEU A 216 0.24 17.46 7.57
N LYS A 217 0.43 18.45 8.46
CA LYS A 217 1.61 18.53 9.32
C LYS A 217 1.73 17.29 10.21
N ASP A 218 0.65 16.88 10.87
CA ASP A 218 0.67 15.71 11.76
C ASP A 218 0.90 14.41 10.96
N ALA A 219 0.32 14.31 9.76
CA ALA A 219 0.58 13.22 8.83
C ALA A 219 2.05 13.13 8.40
N VAL A 220 2.69 14.26 8.09
CA VAL A 220 4.12 14.29 7.77
C VAL A 220 4.97 13.95 8.99
N ASP A 221 4.65 14.52 10.16
CA ASP A 221 5.39 14.29 11.40
C ASP A 221 5.38 12.81 11.82
N ILE A 222 4.29 12.07 11.57
CA ILE A 222 4.21 10.65 11.91
C ILE A 222 5.03 9.79 10.94
N ILE A 223 4.91 9.99 9.62
CA ILE A 223 5.64 9.15 8.64
C ILE A 223 7.16 9.29 8.76
N GLN A 224 7.65 10.44 9.24
CA GLN A 224 9.08 10.66 9.49
C GLN A 224 9.63 9.83 10.66
N LYS A 225 8.76 9.35 11.57
CA LYS A 225 9.16 8.64 12.80
C LYS A 225 8.95 7.13 12.74
N LEU A 226 8.15 6.65 11.79
CA LEU A 226 7.77 5.26 11.69
C LEU A 226 8.90 4.40 11.09
N PRO A 227 9.11 3.16 11.58
CA PRO A 227 10.01 2.22 10.94
C PRO A 227 9.30 1.64 9.71
N HIS A 228 9.54 2.13 8.50
CA HIS A 228 8.86 1.60 7.29
C HIS A 228 9.32 0.18 6.96
N ALA A 229 8.37 -0.72 6.69
CA ALA A 229 8.67 -2.10 6.26
C ALA A 229 9.05 -2.19 4.77
N SER A 230 8.37 -1.41 3.94
CA SER A 230 8.46 -1.45 2.49
C SER A 230 8.80 -0.08 1.92
N GLY A 231 9.46 -0.08 0.76
CA GLY A 231 9.53 1.10 -0.10
C GLY A 231 8.17 1.48 -0.66
N VAL A 232 7.62 2.62 -0.24
CA VAL A 232 6.34 3.15 -0.73
C VAL A 232 6.39 4.67 -0.85
N ASN A 233 5.66 5.20 -1.83
CA ASN A 233 5.41 6.62 -1.94
C ASN A 233 4.03 6.94 -1.33
N PHE A 234 3.97 8.00 -0.52
CA PHE A 234 2.74 8.57 0.00
C PHE A 234 2.58 9.99 -0.53
N LEU A 235 1.52 10.20 -1.32
CA LEU A 235 1.06 11.53 -1.70
C LEU A 235 -0.06 11.91 -0.74
N ILE A 236 0.15 12.97 0.04
CA ILE A 236 -0.73 13.38 1.14
C ILE A 236 -1.16 14.81 0.90
N GLY A 237 -2.45 15.09 1.03
CA GLY A 237 -2.99 16.45 0.91
C GLY A 237 -3.95 16.79 2.03
N ASP A 238 -4.08 18.08 2.33
CA ASP A 238 -5.20 18.64 3.07
C ASP A 238 -5.62 20.01 2.50
N GLY A 239 -6.47 20.75 3.23
CA GLY A 239 -6.89 22.09 2.79
C GLY A 239 -5.76 23.13 2.70
N THR A 240 -4.56 22.84 3.18
CA THR A 240 -3.40 23.74 3.21
C THR A 240 -2.37 23.44 2.12
N GLY A 241 -2.34 22.23 1.56
CA GLY A 241 -1.41 21.87 0.49
C GLY A 241 -1.32 20.38 0.20
N VAL A 242 -0.33 20.01 -0.62
CA VAL A 242 0.00 18.62 -0.96
C VAL A 242 1.49 18.39 -0.82
N VAL A 243 1.87 17.22 -0.32
CA VAL A 243 3.26 16.73 -0.26
C VAL A 243 3.34 15.33 -0.83
N ASP A 244 4.51 14.99 -1.34
CA ASP A 244 4.80 13.67 -1.89
C ASP A 244 6.07 13.13 -1.23
N TYR A 245 5.98 11.99 -0.54
CA TYR A 245 7.09 11.41 0.22
C TYR A 245 7.40 9.98 -0.21
N GLU A 246 8.64 9.75 -0.62
CA GLU A 246 9.22 8.43 -0.82
C GLU A 246 9.78 7.90 0.50
N CYS A 247 9.16 6.85 1.03
CA CYS A 247 9.51 6.21 2.29
C CYS A 247 10.17 4.86 2.06
N SER A 248 11.23 4.57 2.80
CA SER A 248 11.94 3.30 2.88
C SER A 248 12.46 3.09 4.31
N PRO A 249 13.01 1.91 4.64
CA PRO A 249 13.49 1.63 5.99
C PRO A 249 14.50 2.64 6.55
N ASN A 250 15.38 3.19 5.69
CA ASN A 250 16.45 4.08 6.13
C ASN A 250 16.29 5.53 5.65
N GLN A 251 15.27 5.84 4.86
CA GLN A 251 15.15 7.14 4.22
C GLN A 251 13.68 7.54 3.99
N VAL A 252 13.33 8.76 4.38
CA VAL A 252 12.07 9.42 4.04
C VAL A 252 12.42 10.71 3.31
N LYS A 253 12.08 10.82 2.03
CA LYS A 253 12.41 11.98 1.20
C LYS A 253 11.18 12.57 0.56
N GLN A 254 11.08 13.90 0.59
CA GLN A 254 10.07 14.61 -0.15
C GLN A 254 10.49 14.70 -1.62
N PHE A 255 9.57 14.37 -2.52
CA PHE A 255 9.70 14.64 -3.95
C PHE A 255 9.06 15.99 -4.30
N LEU A 256 9.79 16.79 -5.08
CA LEU A 256 9.30 17.99 -5.75
C LEU A 256 9.86 18.00 -7.17
N PRO A 257 9.04 18.14 -8.23
CA PRO A 257 9.53 18.17 -9.61
C PRO A 257 10.57 19.26 -9.86
N TYR A 258 10.40 20.41 -9.22
CA TYR A 258 11.30 21.55 -9.21
C TYR A 258 11.00 22.44 -7.99
N GLN A 259 11.95 23.30 -7.63
CA GLN A 259 11.79 24.23 -6.51
C GLN A 259 10.60 25.17 -6.74
N GLY A 260 9.67 25.21 -5.78
CA GLY A 260 8.46 26.04 -5.88
C GLY A 260 7.33 25.44 -6.72
N SER A 261 7.43 24.17 -7.13
CA SER A 261 6.34 23.48 -7.82
C SER A 261 5.06 23.47 -6.98
N THR A 262 3.93 23.74 -7.62
CA THR A 262 2.57 23.60 -7.06
C THR A 262 1.89 22.32 -7.54
N ARG A 263 2.65 21.43 -8.18
CA ARG A 263 2.20 20.16 -8.75
C ARG A 263 3.19 19.06 -8.37
N VAL A 264 2.67 17.90 -7.99
CA VAL A 264 3.46 16.69 -7.71
C VAL A 264 2.84 15.50 -8.42
N TYR A 265 3.66 14.49 -8.70
CA TYR A 265 3.23 13.29 -9.40
C TYR A 265 4.16 12.13 -9.05
N HIS A 266 3.62 10.93 -9.02
CA HIS A 266 4.43 9.75 -8.75
C HIS A 266 3.88 8.51 -9.46
N THR A 267 4.77 7.60 -9.87
CA THR A 267 4.40 6.24 -10.29
C THR A 267 4.99 5.22 -9.32
N ASN A 268 5.75 4.22 -9.75
CA ASN A 268 6.27 3.16 -8.87
C ASN A 268 7.81 3.15 -8.83
N HIS A 269 8.44 4.29 -9.12
CA HIS A 269 9.89 4.40 -9.26
C HIS A 269 10.40 5.43 -8.26
N PRO A 270 11.43 5.09 -7.47
CA PRO A 270 12.07 6.10 -6.63
C PRO A 270 12.70 7.19 -7.51
N ILE A 271 12.53 8.43 -7.11
CA ILE A 271 13.09 9.62 -7.75
C ILE A 271 14.12 10.25 -6.81
N GLU A 272 13.77 10.43 -5.53
CA GLU A 272 14.62 11.07 -4.51
C GLU A 272 15.20 10.09 -3.49
N ASN A 273 14.56 8.95 -3.28
CA ASN A 273 14.99 7.96 -2.31
C ASN A 273 16.09 7.06 -2.89
N THR A 274 17.23 7.04 -2.21
CA THR A 274 18.45 6.34 -2.64
C THR A 274 18.72 5.09 -1.83
N ASP A 275 17.80 4.67 -0.95
CA ASP A 275 17.91 3.44 -0.16
C ASP A 275 17.56 2.21 -1.02
N LEU A 276 18.34 2.03 -2.10
CA LEU A 276 18.17 0.97 -3.09
C LEU A 276 18.51 -0.41 -2.50
N ASP A 277 17.86 -1.44 -3.05
CA ASP A 277 18.02 -2.84 -2.63
C ASP A 277 18.71 -3.69 -3.70
N ASP A 278 20.00 -3.40 -3.92
CA ASP A 278 20.81 -4.08 -4.95
C ASP A 278 20.92 -5.58 -4.72
N GLU A 279 20.94 -6.04 -3.46
CA GLU A 279 20.98 -7.46 -3.11
C GLU A 279 19.68 -8.17 -3.54
N TYR A 280 18.54 -7.55 -3.28
CA TYR A 280 17.26 -8.09 -3.71
C TYR A 280 17.11 -8.06 -5.23
N LEU A 281 17.56 -7.01 -5.91
CA LEU A 281 17.59 -6.96 -7.37
C LEU A 281 18.51 -8.05 -7.96
N ALA A 282 19.67 -8.29 -7.35
CA ALA A 282 20.57 -9.37 -7.73
C ALA A 282 19.93 -10.75 -7.52
N LEU A 283 19.18 -10.94 -6.44
CA LEU A 283 18.40 -12.17 -6.20
C LEU A 283 17.36 -12.38 -7.31
N LEU A 284 16.58 -11.36 -7.66
CA LEU A 284 15.58 -11.43 -8.73
C LEU A 284 16.20 -11.79 -10.09
N ASN A 285 17.38 -11.23 -10.40
CA ASN A 285 18.12 -11.57 -11.60
C ASN A 285 18.64 -13.01 -11.57
N LYS A 286 19.21 -13.46 -10.45
CA LYS A 286 19.74 -14.82 -10.26
C LYS A 286 18.66 -15.89 -10.50
N ILE A 287 17.43 -15.60 -10.10
CA ILE A 287 16.29 -16.53 -10.23
C ILE A 287 15.55 -16.36 -11.56
N ASN A 288 16.03 -15.46 -12.42
CA ASN A 288 15.39 -15.06 -13.66
C ASN A 288 13.90 -14.72 -13.46
N PHE A 289 13.61 -13.92 -12.42
CA PHE A 289 12.26 -13.59 -11.99
C PHE A 289 11.43 -12.96 -13.11
N TYR A 290 12.06 -12.08 -13.90
CA TYR A 290 11.42 -11.38 -15.01
C TYR A 290 11.41 -12.17 -16.32
N GLY A 291 11.98 -13.38 -16.35
CA GLY A 291 12.15 -14.17 -17.56
C GLY A 291 12.87 -13.39 -18.67
N ASP A 292 12.57 -13.77 -19.92
CA ASP A 292 13.10 -13.09 -21.11
C ASP A 292 12.60 -11.64 -21.27
N TYR A 293 11.60 -11.23 -20.49
CA TYR A 293 11.09 -9.86 -20.48
C TYR A 293 12.12 -8.91 -19.83
N GLY A 294 12.79 -9.33 -18.75
CA GLY A 294 13.78 -8.52 -18.05
C GLY A 294 13.19 -7.42 -17.16
N PHE A 295 13.98 -6.92 -16.19
CA PHE A 295 13.54 -5.97 -15.18
C PHE A 295 13.06 -4.63 -15.75
N GLU A 296 13.81 -4.06 -16.69
CA GLU A 296 13.48 -2.77 -17.29
C GLU A 296 12.16 -2.81 -18.05
N ASN A 297 11.92 -3.87 -18.83
CA ASN A 297 10.66 -4.00 -19.55
C ASN A 297 9.49 -4.24 -18.58
N TRP A 298 9.70 -4.97 -17.47
CA TRP A 298 8.67 -5.19 -16.45
C TRP A 298 8.09 -3.89 -15.87
N ARG A 299 8.85 -2.79 -15.96
CA ARG A 299 8.47 -1.46 -15.48
C ARG A 299 8.24 -0.44 -16.58
N VAL A 300 8.26 -0.85 -17.84
CA VAL A 300 8.20 0.07 -18.98
C VAL A 300 6.96 0.96 -18.92
N ASP A 301 5.79 0.41 -18.60
CA ASP A 301 4.54 1.16 -18.56
C ASP A 301 4.53 2.24 -17.47
N THR A 302 4.96 1.90 -16.25
CA THR A 302 5.14 2.88 -15.16
C THR A 302 6.21 3.92 -15.45
N LYS A 303 7.27 3.53 -16.18
CA LYS A 303 8.36 4.42 -16.58
C LYS A 303 7.90 5.40 -17.64
N THR A 304 7.20 4.92 -18.67
CA THR A 304 6.60 5.74 -19.73
C THR A 304 5.61 6.75 -19.16
N ARG A 305 4.75 6.35 -18.21
CA ARG A 305 3.85 7.28 -17.52
C ARG A 305 4.62 8.32 -16.72
N LEU A 306 5.66 7.91 -15.98
CA LEU A 306 6.48 8.85 -15.23
C LEU A 306 7.17 9.87 -16.15
N ASP A 307 7.75 9.41 -17.25
CA ASP A 307 8.45 10.27 -18.19
C ASP A 307 7.47 11.22 -18.92
N TYR A 308 6.25 10.76 -19.21
CA TYR A 308 5.17 11.61 -19.71
C TYR A 308 4.78 12.70 -18.70
N LEU A 309 4.59 12.33 -17.43
CA LEU A 309 4.25 13.29 -16.37
C LEU A 309 5.38 14.29 -16.16
N LYS A 310 6.64 13.83 -16.13
CA LYS A 310 7.82 14.70 -16.10
C LYS A 310 7.79 15.70 -17.25
N HIS A 311 7.61 15.23 -18.49
CA HIS A 311 7.61 16.13 -19.63
C HIS A 311 6.47 17.16 -19.62
N ASN A 312 5.26 16.76 -19.20
CA ASN A 312 4.08 17.62 -19.29
C ASN A 312 3.81 18.49 -18.06
N LEU A 313 4.35 18.12 -16.89
CA LEU A 313 4.15 18.81 -15.61
C LEU A 313 5.40 19.55 -15.12
N GLN A 314 6.51 19.52 -15.87
CA GLN A 314 7.71 20.32 -15.60
C GLN A 314 7.55 21.81 -15.93
N GLU A 315 6.57 22.19 -16.75
CA GLU A 315 6.37 23.59 -17.16
C GLU A 315 5.12 24.22 -16.53
N ASN A 316 5.28 25.44 -16.03
CA ASN A 316 4.30 26.29 -15.34
C ASN A 316 3.00 26.64 -16.12
N SER A 317 2.76 26.10 -17.32
CA SER A 317 1.91 26.76 -18.31
C SER A 317 0.73 25.97 -18.87
N ARG A 318 0.57 24.68 -18.56
CA ARG A 318 -0.55 23.90 -19.10
C ARG A 318 -1.61 23.65 -18.05
N SER A 319 -2.75 24.32 -18.22
CA SER A 319 -4.01 23.94 -17.60
C SER A 319 -4.27 22.46 -17.92
N ILE A 320 -4.31 21.63 -16.88
CA ILE A 320 -4.82 20.26 -16.99
C ILE A 320 -6.33 20.39 -16.95
N THR A 321 -6.98 20.33 -18.11
CA THR A 321 -8.42 20.18 -18.19
C THR A 321 -8.73 18.70 -17.97
N VAL A 322 -9.36 18.39 -16.84
CA VAL A 322 -9.91 17.05 -16.54
C VAL A 322 -11.21 16.86 -17.30
#